data_AF-A0A8H5VNF4-F1
#
_entry.id   AF-A0A8H5VNF4-F1
#
_cell.length_a   1.000
_cell.length_b   1.000
_cell.length_c   1.000
_cell.angle_alpha   90.00
_cell.angle_beta   90.00
_cell.angle_gamma   90.00
#
_symmetry.space_group_name_H-M   'P 1'
#
loop_
_entity.id
_entity.type
_entity.pdbx_description
1 polymer ?
#
loop_
_entity_poly.entity_id
_entity_poly.type
_entity_poly.pdbx_seq_one_letter_code
_entity_poly.pdbx_strand_id
1 'polypeptide(L)'
;MWTPANRTKIYDAVTPEWKAKFEYTHDAPVLPGEPLQIRELTISHLADYNDPRLFQSKAWYRLLRLPTLIDLKLLMGETHGCLRTIFSVEKFEFFSSFPIRWLRPNVVQKLQVLSLFYTDYWGQYPRVDLDRIGALPFLKVLALGRYVFTNKDETDWIASLGSKNRSGGLEELYLDECCVLFQAKQYVNLTAVLGTNPDQNAPMETILYSRRWHHVLSEWRVTMKGLEKFVMGVGEWSCPFRTKESWDKKMKPVTLEMRQDSPEWYFGHNRHRFFADPGPEHYTRGFIAAYHSRRDKSQAVPMGNYLLGEGLRQKRRAQMQYAWYNVRGLAPWYIGNQYGDFSEDLGWAPEEETIELDDAAYALLMETIRQRLRS
;
A
#
# COMPACT_ATOMS: atom_id res chain seq x y z
N MET A 1 -20.15 -19.96 17.34
CA MET A 1 -21.25 -19.47 16.47
C MET A 1 -21.61 -18.06 16.93
N TRP A 2 -21.91 -17.12 16.03
CA TRP A 2 -22.32 -15.77 16.45
C TRP A 2 -23.73 -15.84 17.05
N THR A 3 -23.88 -15.39 18.29
CA THR A 3 -25.14 -15.39 19.04
C THR A 3 -25.29 -14.07 19.79
N PRO A 4 -26.50 -13.65 20.18
CA PRO A 4 -26.70 -12.46 21.00
C PRO A 4 -25.84 -12.49 22.27
N ALA A 5 -25.78 -13.62 22.99
CA ALA A 5 -24.94 -13.79 24.18
C ALA A 5 -23.42 -13.63 23.90
N ASN A 6 -22.94 -14.08 22.73
CA ASN A 6 -21.54 -13.89 22.33
C ASN A 6 -21.27 -12.44 21.90
N ARG A 7 -22.25 -11.75 21.30
CA ARG A 7 -22.18 -10.29 21.05
C ARG A 7 -22.04 -9.55 22.38
N THR A 8 -22.93 -9.78 23.34
CA THR A 8 -22.87 -9.21 24.70
C THR A 8 -21.50 -9.45 25.34
N LYS A 9 -20.99 -10.69 25.34
CA LYS A 9 -19.64 -10.98 25.89
C LYS A 9 -18.49 -10.22 25.22
N ILE A 10 -18.53 -10.00 23.90
CA ILE A 10 -17.47 -9.31 23.17
C ILE A 10 -17.58 -7.79 23.36
N TYR A 11 -18.78 -7.22 23.24
CA TYR A 11 -18.98 -5.78 23.33
C TYR A 11 -18.96 -5.28 24.78
N ASP A 12 -19.36 -6.06 25.78
CA ASP A 12 -19.35 -5.64 27.20
C ASP A 12 -18.02 -5.92 27.92
N ALA A 13 -17.11 -6.65 27.28
CA ALA A 13 -15.69 -6.69 27.68
C ALA A 13 -14.94 -5.40 27.30
N VAL A 14 -15.51 -4.57 26.41
CA VAL A 14 -14.97 -3.26 26.02
C VAL A 14 -15.46 -2.21 27.01
N THR A 15 -14.54 -1.54 27.70
CA THR A 15 -14.92 -0.53 28.72
C THR A 15 -15.67 0.65 28.08
N PRO A 16 -16.49 1.40 28.85
CA PRO A 16 -17.28 2.52 28.32
C PRO A 16 -16.45 3.55 27.53
N GLU A 17 -15.22 3.82 27.98
CA GLU A 17 -14.26 4.73 27.32
C GLU A 17 -13.82 4.27 25.92
N TRP A 18 -13.82 2.96 25.66
CA TRP A 18 -13.53 2.41 24.34
C TRP A 18 -14.79 2.32 23.48
N LYS A 19 -15.97 2.03 24.05
CA LYS A 19 -17.25 2.02 23.29
C LYS A 19 -17.49 3.34 22.58
N ALA A 20 -17.39 4.47 23.29
CA ALA A 20 -17.56 5.81 22.72
C ALA A 20 -16.50 6.21 21.67
N LYS A 21 -15.37 5.48 21.57
CA LYS A 21 -14.30 5.73 20.57
C LYS A 21 -14.49 4.95 19.28
N PHE A 22 -15.41 3.98 19.25
CA PHE A 22 -15.75 3.18 18.06
C PHE A 22 -17.16 3.46 17.52
N GLU A 23 -17.89 4.43 18.07
CA GLU A 23 -19.13 4.93 17.46
C GLU A 23 -18.79 5.69 16.18
N TYR A 24 -19.03 5.07 15.01
CA TYR A 24 -18.93 5.78 13.75
C TYR A 24 -20.20 6.60 13.55
N THR A 25 -20.06 7.92 13.37
CA THR A 25 -21.18 8.84 13.11
C THR A 25 -21.93 8.59 11.79
N HIS A 26 -21.54 7.56 11.05
CA HIS A 26 -22.11 7.10 9.79
C HIS A 26 -22.67 5.67 9.88
N ASP A 27 -22.69 5.05 11.08
CA ASP A 27 -23.34 3.76 11.31
C ASP A 27 -24.86 3.93 11.18
N ALA A 28 -25.36 3.81 9.95
CA ALA A 28 -26.79 3.65 9.71
C ALA A 28 -27.29 2.41 10.48
N PRO A 29 -28.34 2.52 11.29
CA PRO A 29 -28.85 1.39 12.06
C PRO A 29 -29.32 0.29 11.11
N VAL A 30 -28.60 -0.84 11.09
CA VAL A 30 -28.99 -2.01 10.29
C VAL A 30 -30.31 -2.55 10.83
N LEU A 31 -31.39 -2.29 10.10
CA LEU A 31 -32.73 -2.71 10.49
C LEU A 31 -32.82 -4.26 10.53
N PRO A 32 -33.35 -4.86 11.62
CA PRO A 32 -33.47 -6.30 11.72
C PRO A 32 -34.37 -6.87 10.61
N GLY A 33 -33.79 -7.65 9.71
CA GLY A 33 -34.52 -8.36 8.64
C GLY A 33 -34.05 -8.02 7.23
N GLU A 34 -33.33 -6.91 7.02
CA GLU A 34 -32.80 -6.58 5.69
C GLU A 34 -31.54 -7.37 5.34
N PRO A 35 -31.37 -7.81 4.08
CA PRO A 35 -30.15 -8.48 3.63
C PRO A 35 -28.96 -7.50 3.63
N LEU A 36 -27.88 -7.89 4.30
CA LEU A 36 -26.71 -7.07 4.55
C LEU A 36 -25.96 -6.71 3.24
N GLN A 37 -26.26 -5.55 2.63
CA GLN A 37 -25.69 -5.09 1.36
C GLN A 37 -24.27 -4.51 1.51
N ILE A 38 -23.33 -5.29 2.04
CA ILE A 38 -21.92 -4.86 2.12
C ILE A 38 -21.38 -4.70 0.69
N ARG A 39 -20.97 -3.47 0.35
CA ARG A 39 -20.31 -3.15 -0.93
C ARG A 39 -18.79 -3.09 -0.83
N GLU A 40 -18.29 -2.61 0.30
CA GLU A 40 -16.86 -2.46 0.58
C GLU A 40 -16.46 -3.29 1.80
N LEU A 41 -15.32 -3.98 1.70
CA LEU A 41 -14.61 -4.54 2.84
C LEU A 41 -13.21 -3.94 2.93
N THR A 42 -13.04 -3.03 3.88
CA THR A 42 -11.74 -2.46 4.25
C THR A 42 -11.20 -3.15 5.51
N ILE A 43 -10.00 -3.72 5.43
CA ILE A 43 -9.25 -4.25 6.57
C ILE A 43 -7.92 -3.50 6.67
N SER A 44 -7.74 -2.77 7.76
CA SER A 44 -6.48 -2.14 8.14
C SER A 44 -5.75 -3.01 9.16
N HIS A 45 -4.41 -3.08 9.10
CA HIS A 45 -3.58 -3.91 9.98
C HIS A 45 -3.90 -5.41 9.91
N LEU A 46 -4.16 -5.93 8.70
CA LEU A 46 -4.25 -7.38 8.49
C LEU A 46 -2.90 -8.03 8.80
N ALA A 47 -2.80 -8.78 9.90
CA ALA A 47 -1.55 -9.44 10.29
C ALA A 47 -1.00 -10.32 9.16
N ASP A 48 0.32 -10.29 8.97
CA ASP A 48 1.03 -10.96 7.87
C ASP A 48 1.33 -12.45 8.17
N TYR A 49 0.34 -13.16 8.73
CA TYR A 49 0.35 -14.60 8.94
C TYR A 49 -1.03 -15.23 8.65
N ASN A 50 -1.06 -16.54 8.44
CA ASN A 50 -2.28 -17.27 8.08
C ASN A 50 -3.08 -17.76 9.32
N ASP A 51 -3.98 -16.97 9.89
CA ASP A 51 -4.84 -17.44 11.00
C ASP A 51 -5.81 -18.57 10.55
N PRO A 52 -5.68 -19.82 11.05
CA PRO A 52 -6.55 -20.92 10.63
C PRO A 52 -8.02 -20.69 10.98
N ARG A 53 -8.32 -19.93 12.04
CA ARG A 53 -9.69 -19.65 12.52
C ARG A 53 -10.45 -18.80 11.51
N LEU A 54 -9.76 -17.88 10.82
CA LEU A 54 -10.33 -17.08 9.75
C LEU A 54 -10.70 -17.96 8.55
N PHE A 55 -9.77 -18.80 8.09
CA PHE A 55 -9.98 -19.68 6.92
C PHE A 55 -10.86 -20.91 7.21
N GLN A 56 -11.20 -21.20 8.46
CA GLN A 56 -12.23 -22.17 8.86
C GLN A 56 -13.60 -21.50 9.07
N SER A 57 -13.68 -20.17 9.12
CA SER A 57 -14.91 -19.44 9.38
C SER A 57 -15.89 -19.50 8.21
N LYS A 58 -17.02 -20.18 8.41
CA LYS A 58 -18.17 -20.14 7.47
C LYS A 58 -18.70 -18.72 7.26
N ALA A 59 -18.56 -17.83 8.25
CA ALA A 59 -18.98 -16.44 8.12
C ALA A 59 -18.05 -15.65 7.19
N TRP A 60 -16.74 -15.87 7.29
CA TRP A 60 -15.73 -15.25 6.42
C TRP A 60 -15.97 -15.59 4.93
N TYR A 61 -16.20 -16.88 4.62
CA TYR A 61 -16.53 -17.28 3.25
C TYR A 61 -17.89 -16.78 2.76
N ARG A 62 -18.86 -16.54 3.66
CA ARG A 62 -20.14 -15.92 3.27
C ARG A 62 -19.94 -14.45 2.92
N LEU A 63 -19.18 -13.71 3.72
CA LEU A 63 -18.82 -12.31 3.48
C LEU A 63 -18.12 -12.13 2.11
N LEU A 64 -17.03 -12.86 1.87
CA LEU A 64 -16.29 -12.78 0.59
C LEU A 64 -17.12 -13.24 -0.62
N ARG A 65 -18.17 -14.04 -0.41
CA ARG A 65 -19.08 -14.50 -1.47
C ARG A 65 -20.30 -13.60 -1.70
N LEU A 66 -20.52 -12.55 -0.91
CA LEU A 66 -21.62 -11.61 -1.16
C LEU A 66 -21.52 -11.05 -2.60
N PRO A 67 -22.60 -11.04 -3.38
CA PRO A 67 -22.57 -10.49 -4.74
C PRO A 67 -22.44 -8.96 -4.74
N THR A 68 -22.82 -8.31 -3.65
CA THR A 68 -22.71 -6.86 -3.45
C THR A 68 -21.29 -6.39 -3.16
N LEU A 69 -20.41 -7.27 -2.65
CA LEU A 69 -19.05 -6.91 -2.25
C LEU A 69 -18.16 -6.72 -3.48
N ILE A 70 -18.05 -5.48 -3.94
CA ILE A 70 -17.33 -5.08 -5.16
C ILE A 70 -15.99 -4.39 -4.85
N ASP A 71 -15.80 -3.90 -3.62
CA ASP A 71 -14.59 -3.20 -3.21
C ASP A 71 -13.86 -3.97 -2.12
N LEU A 72 -12.60 -4.34 -2.36
CA LEU A 72 -11.74 -5.03 -1.41
C LEU A 72 -10.43 -4.27 -1.18
N LYS A 73 -10.17 -3.96 0.08
CA LYS A 73 -9.26 -2.91 0.50
C LYS A 73 -8.42 -3.39 1.70
N LEU A 74 -7.16 -3.75 1.47
CA LEU A 74 -6.33 -4.49 2.42
C LEU A 74 -4.99 -3.78 2.69
N LEU A 75 -4.75 -3.42 3.95
CA LEU A 75 -3.43 -3.00 4.46
C LEU A 75 -2.88 -4.10 5.37
N MET A 76 -1.75 -4.68 4.98
CA MET A 76 -1.14 -5.85 5.59
C MET A 76 0.04 -5.49 6.51
N GLY A 77 0.32 -6.39 7.45
CA GLY A 77 1.40 -6.32 8.44
C GLY A 77 1.08 -5.49 9.66
N GLU A 78 1.47 -6.00 10.85
CA GLU A 78 1.49 -5.22 12.08
C GLU A 78 2.86 -4.56 12.29
N THR A 79 2.87 -3.27 12.63
CA THR A 79 4.08 -2.49 12.90
C THR A 79 4.55 -2.69 14.35
N HIS A 80 5.12 -3.86 14.62
CA HIS A 80 5.88 -4.10 15.85
C HIS A 80 7.33 -3.64 15.67
N GLY A 81 7.73 -2.65 16.47
CA GLY A 81 9.07 -2.05 16.41
C GLY A 81 10.14 -2.99 16.95
N CYS A 82 11.30 -2.98 16.28
CA CYS A 82 12.48 -3.82 16.54
C CYS A 82 12.26 -5.35 16.43
N LEU A 83 13.14 -6.00 15.68
CA LEU A 83 13.30 -7.47 15.61
C LEU A 83 12.15 -8.25 14.94
N ARG A 84 11.63 -7.75 13.81
CA ARG A 84 11.04 -8.65 12.80
C ARG A 84 12.12 -9.62 12.33
N THR A 85 11.95 -10.91 12.57
CA THR A 85 12.71 -11.95 11.86
C THR A 85 12.37 -11.82 10.37
N ILE A 86 13.32 -11.30 9.59
CA ILE A 86 13.19 -11.05 8.14
C ILE A 86 12.69 -12.32 7.42
N PHE A 87 13.01 -13.49 7.98
CA PHE A 87 12.71 -14.84 7.48
C PHE A 87 11.65 -15.61 8.26
N SER A 88 10.65 -14.96 8.87
CA SER A 88 9.51 -15.69 9.45
C SER A 88 8.83 -16.57 8.40
N VAL A 89 8.78 -17.88 8.65
CA VAL A 89 8.11 -18.87 7.78
C VAL A 89 6.65 -18.47 7.55
N GLU A 90 5.95 -18.07 8.62
CA GLU A 90 4.54 -17.68 8.57
C GLU A 90 4.29 -16.48 7.64
N LYS A 91 5.23 -15.53 7.57
CA LYS A 91 5.19 -14.38 6.65
C LYS A 91 5.35 -14.85 5.21
N PHE A 92 6.33 -15.69 4.91
CA PHE A 92 6.51 -16.22 3.55
C PHE A 92 5.34 -17.12 3.10
N GLU A 93 4.78 -17.93 4.00
CA GLU A 93 3.57 -18.72 3.74
C GLU A 93 2.33 -17.86 3.53
N PHE A 94 2.16 -16.77 4.30
CA PHE A 94 1.07 -15.82 4.10
C PHE A 94 1.11 -15.24 2.70
N PHE A 95 2.23 -14.63 2.31
CA PHE A 95 2.36 -13.95 1.02
C PHE A 95 2.31 -14.90 -0.18
N SER A 96 2.99 -16.06 -0.13
CA SER A 96 2.94 -17.06 -1.21
C SER A 96 1.57 -17.71 -1.43
N SER A 97 0.69 -17.68 -0.42
CA SER A 97 -0.68 -18.18 -0.51
C SER A 97 -1.75 -17.08 -0.56
N PHE A 98 -1.37 -15.81 -0.38
CA PHE A 98 -2.28 -14.67 -0.31
C PHE A 98 -3.21 -14.55 -1.54
N PRO A 99 -2.71 -14.55 -2.80
CA PRO A 99 -3.56 -14.49 -3.99
C PRO A 99 -4.68 -15.53 -4.00
N ILE A 100 -4.36 -16.78 -3.62
CA ILE A 100 -5.30 -17.91 -3.70
C ILE A 100 -6.22 -17.99 -2.47
N ARG A 101 -5.76 -17.55 -1.29
CA ARG A 101 -6.56 -17.61 -0.07
C ARG A 101 -7.57 -16.46 0.02
N TRP A 102 -7.17 -15.25 -0.36
CA TRP A 102 -7.97 -14.03 -0.28
C TRP A 102 -8.70 -13.71 -1.58
N LEU A 103 -8.02 -13.80 -2.72
CA LEU A 103 -8.52 -13.35 -4.04
C LEU A 103 -8.99 -14.54 -4.89
N ARG A 104 -9.83 -15.41 -4.30
CA ARG A 104 -10.43 -16.57 -4.99
C ARG A 104 -11.30 -16.13 -6.19
N PRO A 105 -11.52 -17.00 -7.20
CA PRO A 105 -12.35 -16.71 -8.38
C PRO A 105 -13.68 -16.00 -8.08
N ASN A 106 -14.45 -16.49 -7.10
CA ASN A 106 -15.76 -15.92 -6.71
C ASN A 106 -15.69 -14.52 -6.05
N VAL A 107 -14.48 -14.05 -5.71
CA VAL A 107 -14.20 -12.69 -5.24
C VAL A 107 -13.81 -11.85 -6.44
N VAL A 108 -12.74 -12.23 -7.16
CA VAL A 108 -12.18 -11.44 -8.27
C VAL A 108 -13.13 -11.26 -9.46
N GLN A 109 -14.06 -12.19 -9.68
CA GLN A 109 -15.08 -12.11 -10.75
C GLN A 109 -16.12 -10.99 -10.55
N LYS A 110 -16.09 -10.24 -9.44
CA LYS A 110 -17.00 -9.12 -9.18
C LYS A 110 -16.33 -7.85 -8.66
N LEU A 111 -15.02 -7.89 -8.38
CA LEU A 111 -14.33 -6.72 -7.84
C LEU A 111 -14.25 -5.60 -8.88
N GLN A 112 -14.63 -4.39 -8.47
CA GLN A 112 -14.46 -3.14 -9.20
C GLN A 112 -13.29 -2.32 -8.63
N VAL A 113 -13.06 -2.40 -7.31
CA VAL A 113 -11.90 -1.80 -6.64
C VAL A 113 -11.10 -2.88 -5.90
N LEU A 114 -9.80 -2.94 -6.18
CA LEU A 114 -8.83 -3.75 -5.45
C LEU A 114 -7.68 -2.85 -4.99
N SER A 115 -7.38 -2.89 -3.70
CA SER A 115 -6.31 -2.11 -3.12
C SER A 115 -5.50 -2.95 -2.13
N LEU A 116 -4.20 -3.07 -2.40
CA LEU A 116 -3.27 -3.95 -1.70
C LEU A 116 -2.05 -3.18 -1.22
N PHE A 117 -1.90 -3.08 0.10
CA PHE A 117 -0.85 -2.32 0.77
C PHE A 117 -0.14 -3.21 1.77
N TYR A 118 1.17 -3.05 1.92
CA TYR A 118 1.93 -3.63 3.02
C TYR A 118 2.63 -2.52 3.80
N THR A 119 2.86 -2.75 5.09
CA THR A 119 3.58 -1.83 5.98
C THR A 119 5.09 -1.78 5.73
N ASP A 120 5.61 -2.68 4.91
CA ASP A 120 7.00 -2.76 4.42
C ASP A 120 6.97 -3.02 2.90
N TYR A 121 8.11 -3.16 2.25
CA TYR A 121 8.19 -3.53 0.83
C TYR A 121 7.91 -5.03 0.62
N TRP A 122 7.32 -5.38 -0.54
CA TRP A 122 6.88 -6.73 -0.89
C TRP A 122 6.83 -6.93 -2.41
N GLY A 123 6.61 -8.17 -2.86
CA GLY A 123 6.61 -8.56 -4.28
C GLY A 123 7.70 -9.58 -4.55
N GLN A 124 8.94 -9.28 -4.17
CA GLN A 124 10.07 -10.22 -4.14
C GLN A 124 10.39 -10.74 -2.73
N TYR A 125 10.43 -9.84 -1.74
CA TYR A 125 10.80 -10.17 -0.36
C TYR A 125 9.79 -9.56 0.64
N PRO A 126 8.77 -10.32 1.08
CA PRO A 126 8.43 -11.70 0.68
C PRO A 126 7.81 -11.76 -0.72
N ARG A 127 7.92 -12.92 -1.38
CA ARG A 127 7.47 -13.09 -2.76
C ARG A 127 5.95 -13.16 -2.88
N VAL A 128 5.39 -12.39 -3.81
CA VAL A 128 3.98 -12.48 -4.24
C VAL A 128 3.89 -12.39 -5.76
N ASP A 129 3.51 -13.52 -6.36
CA ASP A 129 3.16 -13.62 -7.77
C ASP A 129 1.73 -13.09 -7.98
N LEU A 130 1.59 -11.80 -8.36
CA LEU A 130 0.29 -11.16 -8.55
C LEU A 130 -0.50 -11.73 -9.76
N ASP A 131 0.20 -12.26 -10.75
CA ASP A 131 -0.39 -12.97 -11.90
C ASP A 131 -1.27 -14.16 -11.48
N ARG A 132 -0.96 -14.80 -10.34
CA ARG A 132 -1.75 -15.90 -9.77
C ARG A 132 -3.13 -15.48 -9.25
N ILE A 133 -3.42 -14.18 -9.16
CA ILE A 133 -4.77 -13.65 -8.94
C ILE A 133 -5.67 -13.95 -10.16
N GLY A 134 -5.07 -14.05 -11.35
CA GLY A 134 -5.79 -14.25 -12.61
C GLY A 134 -6.49 -12.99 -13.10
N ALA A 135 -7.51 -13.17 -13.94
CA ALA A 135 -8.26 -12.06 -14.52
C ALA A 135 -9.27 -11.47 -13.52
N LEU A 136 -9.34 -10.13 -13.45
CA LEU A 136 -10.39 -9.40 -12.75
C LEU A 136 -11.32 -8.71 -13.78
N PRO A 137 -12.39 -9.38 -14.24
CA PRO A 137 -13.13 -9.01 -15.45
C PRO A 137 -14.10 -7.83 -15.32
N PHE A 138 -14.06 -7.10 -14.20
CA PHE A 138 -14.81 -5.85 -13.96
C PHE A 138 -13.99 -4.81 -13.18
N LEU A 139 -12.67 -4.99 -13.04
CA LEU A 139 -11.84 -4.14 -12.18
C LEU A 139 -11.57 -2.79 -12.82
N LYS A 140 -12.14 -1.74 -12.23
CA LYS A 140 -11.96 -0.35 -12.64
C LYS A 140 -10.77 0.30 -11.95
N VAL A 141 -10.53 -0.01 -10.67
CA VAL A 141 -9.50 0.63 -9.86
C VAL A 141 -8.54 -0.40 -9.24
N LEU A 142 -7.24 -0.20 -9.47
CA LEU A 142 -6.17 -0.92 -8.80
C LEU A 142 -5.28 0.06 -8.04
N ALA A 143 -5.05 -0.20 -6.76
CA ALA A 143 -4.07 0.52 -5.95
C ALA A 143 -3.06 -0.45 -5.33
N LEU A 144 -1.78 -0.17 -5.52
CA LEU A 144 -0.68 -0.90 -4.91
C LEU A 144 0.17 0.04 -4.04
N GLY A 145 0.49 -0.41 -2.83
CA GLY A 145 1.37 0.29 -1.90
C GLY A 145 2.63 -0.50 -1.59
N ARG A 146 3.82 0.09 -1.77
CA ARG A 146 5.14 -0.51 -1.51
C ARG A 146 5.42 -1.81 -2.27
N TYR A 147 4.74 -2.03 -3.39
CA TYR A 147 5.01 -3.17 -4.26
C TYR A 147 6.30 -2.94 -5.06
N VAL A 148 7.16 -3.94 -5.09
CA VAL A 148 8.45 -3.92 -5.78
C VAL A 148 8.34 -4.77 -7.04
N PHE A 149 8.33 -4.12 -8.21
CA PHE A 149 8.35 -4.79 -9.50
C PHE A 149 9.73 -5.37 -9.78
N THR A 150 9.79 -6.63 -10.21
CA THR A 150 11.02 -7.36 -10.52
C THR A 150 11.06 -7.87 -11.95
N ASN A 151 9.93 -8.30 -12.48
CA ASN A 151 9.85 -9.08 -13.72
C ASN A 151 8.78 -8.53 -14.67
N LYS A 152 8.70 -9.12 -15.86
CA LYS A 152 7.74 -8.71 -16.88
C LYS A 152 6.33 -9.17 -16.54
N ASP A 153 6.19 -10.40 -16.03
CA ASP A 153 4.91 -11.08 -15.80
C ASP A 153 4.00 -10.30 -14.83
N GLU A 154 4.56 -9.72 -13.76
CA GLU A 154 3.86 -8.83 -12.81
C GLU A 154 3.22 -7.62 -13.54
N THR A 155 4.01 -6.95 -14.39
CA THR A 155 3.60 -5.75 -15.11
C THR A 155 2.71 -6.05 -16.32
N ASP A 156 2.87 -7.23 -16.93
CA ASP A 156 2.01 -7.75 -17.99
C ASP A 156 0.65 -8.18 -17.45
N TRP A 157 0.61 -8.71 -16.22
CA TRP A 157 -0.65 -8.97 -15.53
C TRP A 157 -1.43 -7.67 -15.33
N ILE A 158 -0.83 -6.61 -14.79
CA ILE A 158 -1.47 -5.27 -14.66
C ILE A 158 -1.93 -4.76 -16.03
N ALA A 159 -1.08 -4.83 -17.05
CA ALA A 159 -1.42 -4.44 -18.42
C ALA A 159 -2.62 -5.24 -18.98
N SER A 160 -2.72 -6.53 -18.62
CA SER A 160 -3.81 -7.40 -19.04
C SER A 160 -5.16 -7.04 -18.41
N LEU A 161 -5.18 -6.43 -17.21
CA LEU A 161 -6.39 -5.85 -16.63
C LEU A 161 -6.91 -4.67 -17.49
N GLY A 162 -6.00 -3.95 -18.16
CA GLY A 162 -6.32 -2.92 -19.15
C GLY A 162 -6.93 -3.42 -20.45
N SER A 163 -6.65 -4.67 -20.87
CA SER A 163 -6.98 -5.18 -22.21
C SER A 163 -7.93 -6.38 -22.25
N LYS A 164 -8.12 -7.11 -21.14
CA LYS A 164 -8.95 -8.33 -21.04
C LYS A 164 -10.18 -8.17 -20.12
N ASN A 165 -10.43 -6.95 -19.64
CA ASN A 165 -11.56 -6.63 -18.76
C ASN A 165 -12.85 -6.40 -19.59
N ARG A 166 -14.00 -6.91 -19.11
CA ARG A 166 -15.31 -6.76 -19.76
C ARG A 166 -15.95 -5.40 -19.51
N SER A 167 -15.45 -4.61 -18.56
CA SER A 167 -15.93 -3.25 -18.25
C SER A 167 -15.23 -2.14 -19.05
N GLY A 168 -14.42 -2.46 -20.06
CA GLY A 168 -13.70 -1.47 -20.89
C GLY A 168 -12.21 -1.31 -20.58
N GLY A 169 -11.74 -1.86 -19.45
CA GLY A 169 -10.34 -1.80 -19.03
C GLY A 169 -10.20 -1.47 -17.54
N LEU A 170 -8.96 -1.42 -17.08
CA LEU A 170 -8.61 -0.75 -15.82
C LEU A 170 -8.62 0.77 -16.07
N GLU A 171 -9.45 1.50 -15.34
CA GLU A 171 -9.71 2.93 -15.48
C GLU A 171 -8.76 3.77 -14.61
N GLU A 172 -8.48 3.33 -13.39
CA GLU A 172 -7.58 4.00 -12.45
C GLU A 172 -6.47 3.08 -11.92
N LEU A 173 -5.22 3.54 -11.97
CA LEU A 173 -4.05 2.87 -11.40
C LEU A 173 -3.28 3.81 -10.46
N TYR A 174 -3.14 3.39 -9.21
CA TYR A 174 -2.42 4.10 -8.16
C TYR A 174 -1.21 3.31 -7.66
N LEU A 175 -0.03 3.91 -7.71
CA LEU A 175 1.25 3.31 -7.32
C LEU A 175 1.93 4.15 -6.23
N ASP A 176 1.74 3.75 -4.98
CA ASP A 176 2.18 4.48 -3.79
C ASP A 176 3.45 3.85 -3.20
N GLU A 177 4.56 4.58 -3.24
CA GLU A 177 5.90 4.06 -2.90
C GLU A 177 6.27 2.76 -3.64
N CYS A 178 5.64 2.49 -4.80
CA CYS A 178 6.04 1.36 -5.63
C CYS A 178 7.34 1.67 -6.37
N CYS A 179 8.19 0.68 -6.53
CA CYS A 179 9.54 0.82 -7.09
C CYS A 179 9.88 -0.37 -8.00
N VAL A 180 10.95 -0.22 -8.79
CA VAL A 180 11.53 -1.33 -9.58
C VAL A 180 12.80 -1.81 -8.90
N LEU A 181 12.89 -3.11 -8.63
CA LEU A 181 14.12 -3.76 -8.17
C LEU A 181 15.14 -3.75 -9.31
N PHE A 182 16.33 -3.21 -9.06
CA PHE A 182 17.44 -3.28 -10.02
C PHE A 182 18.54 -4.24 -9.56
N GLN A 183 18.69 -4.46 -8.25
CA GLN A 183 19.69 -5.36 -7.68
C GLN A 183 19.18 -5.99 -6.38
N ALA A 184 19.43 -7.28 -6.20
CA ALA A 184 19.22 -8.00 -4.93
C ALA A 184 20.45 -8.81 -4.53
N LYS A 185 20.94 -8.61 -3.32
CA LYS A 185 21.94 -9.45 -2.65
C LYS A 185 21.20 -10.37 -1.68
N GLN A 186 21.12 -11.65 -2.02
CA GLN A 186 20.21 -12.64 -1.40
C GLN A 186 20.94 -13.94 -1.08
N TYR A 187 20.33 -14.80 -0.25
CA TYR A 187 20.84 -16.15 -0.02
C TYR A 187 20.52 -17.07 -1.21
N VAL A 188 21.51 -17.83 -1.67
CA VAL A 188 21.37 -18.78 -2.80
C VAL A 188 20.29 -19.83 -2.53
N ASN A 189 20.12 -20.23 -1.26
CA ASN A 189 19.01 -21.08 -0.83
C ASN A 189 18.21 -20.38 0.27
N LEU A 190 17.28 -19.53 -0.15
CA LEU A 190 16.35 -18.83 0.75
C LEU A 190 15.58 -19.82 1.63
N THR A 191 15.10 -20.93 1.09
CA THR A 191 14.29 -21.93 1.82
C THR A 191 15.05 -22.55 2.99
N ALA A 192 16.36 -22.78 2.85
CA ALA A 192 17.20 -23.31 3.93
C ALA A 192 17.44 -22.32 5.09
N VAL A 193 17.23 -21.01 4.86
CA VAL A 193 17.35 -19.97 5.90
C VAL A 193 16.01 -19.47 6.46
N LEU A 194 14.88 -19.97 5.95
CA LEU A 194 13.56 -19.62 6.51
C LEU A 194 13.39 -20.22 7.92
N GLY A 195 12.95 -19.39 8.87
CA GLY A 195 12.73 -19.80 10.26
C GLY A 195 13.98 -20.08 11.08
N THR A 196 15.18 -19.92 10.53
CA THR A 196 16.45 -20.13 11.24
C THR A 196 17.19 -18.81 11.46
N ASN A 197 18.23 -18.84 12.31
CA ASN A 197 19.22 -17.77 12.33
C ASN A 197 20.25 -18.10 11.22
N PRO A 198 20.27 -17.37 10.09
CA PRO A 198 21.17 -17.69 9.00
C PRO A 198 22.62 -17.51 9.40
N ASP A 199 23.47 -18.47 9.01
CA ASP A 199 24.92 -18.37 9.18
C ASP A 199 25.45 -17.13 8.44
N GLN A 200 26.38 -16.41 9.08
CA GLN A 200 27.11 -15.30 8.46
C GLN A 200 28.00 -15.78 7.30
N ASN A 201 28.25 -17.09 7.15
CA ASN A 201 28.93 -17.67 6.00
C ASN A 201 28.00 -18.29 4.96
N ALA A 202 26.67 -18.31 5.20
CA ALA A 202 25.73 -18.91 4.25
C ALA A 202 25.79 -18.20 2.88
N PRO A 203 25.89 -18.96 1.77
CA PRO A 203 26.25 -18.43 0.47
C PRO A 203 25.23 -17.42 -0.06
N MET A 204 25.76 -16.34 -0.63
CA MET A 204 24.97 -15.27 -1.23
C MET A 204 25.25 -15.16 -2.73
N GLU A 205 24.25 -14.69 -3.45
CA GLU A 205 24.34 -14.24 -4.83
C GLU A 205 23.90 -12.78 -4.95
N THR A 206 24.37 -12.11 -5.99
CA THR A 206 23.88 -10.80 -6.41
C THR A 206 23.15 -10.99 -7.74
N ILE A 207 21.84 -10.75 -7.75
CA ILE A 207 21.04 -10.73 -8.98
C ILE A 207 20.90 -9.27 -9.43
N LEU A 208 21.19 -9.02 -10.70
CA LEU A 208 20.92 -7.76 -11.39
C LEU A 208 19.66 -7.93 -12.25
N TYR A 209 18.77 -6.95 -12.18
CA TYR A 209 17.52 -6.90 -12.92
C TYR A 209 17.61 -5.79 -13.97
N SER A 210 17.23 -6.09 -15.21
CA SER A 210 17.32 -5.14 -16.34
C SER A 210 16.07 -4.28 -16.54
N ARG A 211 14.95 -4.60 -15.88
CA ARG A 211 13.71 -3.83 -16.03
C ARG A 211 13.89 -2.44 -15.40
N ARG A 212 13.30 -1.43 -16.05
CA ARG A 212 13.34 0.00 -15.67
C ARG A 212 11.96 0.61 -15.87
N TRP A 213 11.67 1.76 -15.28
CA TRP A 213 10.34 2.37 -15.37
C TRP A 213 9.94 2.71 -16.81
N HIS A 214 10.86 3.17 -17.66
CA HIS A 214 10.57 3.43 -19.08
C HIS A 214 10.07 2.20 -19.84
N HIS A 215 10.56 0.98 -19.52
CA HIS A 215 10.02 -0.26 -20.09
C HIS A 215 8.55 -0.44 -19.70
N VAL A 216 8.25 -0.36 -18.39
CA VAL A 216 6.91 -0.56 -17.83
C VAL A 216 5.92 0.47 -18.36
N LEU A 217 6.27 1.76 -18.29
CA LEU A 217 5.40 2.87 -18.67
C LEU A 217 5.14 2.91 -20.19
N SER A 218 6.14 2.55 -21.01
CA SER A 218 5.96 2.44 -22.47
C SER A 218 5.05 1.29 -22.86
N GLU A 219 5.20 0.12 -22.22
CA GLU A 219 4.31 -1.03 -22.40
C GLU A 219 2.86 -0.68 -21.99
N TRP A 220 2.67 -0.05 -20.83
CA TRP A 220 1.35 0.39 -20.34
C TRP A 220 0.69 1.44 -21.23
N ARG A 221 1.45 2.42 -21.75
CA ARG A 221 0.95 3.43 -22.72
C ARG A 221 0.29 2.76 -23.94
N VAL A 222 0.89 1.68 -24.43
CA VAL A 222 0.40 0.95 -25.60
C VAL A 222 -0.76 0.03 -25.23
N THR A 223 -0.67 -0.73 -24.13
CA THR A 223 -1.59 -1.83 -23.80
C THR A 223 -2.83 -1.40 -23.02
N MET A 224 -2.71 -0.47 -22.07
CA MET A 224 -3.79 -0.08 -21.17
C MET A 224 -4.62 1.03 -21.80
N LYS A 225 -5.49 0.67 -22.76
CA LYS A 225 -6.30 1.65 -23.52
C LYS A 225 -7.38 2.34 -22.70
N GLY A 226 -8.04 1.60 -21.80
CA GLY A 226 -9.07 2.15 -20.90
C GLY A 226 -8.55 2.94 -19.70
N LEU A 227 -7.23 3.15 -19.56
CA LEU A 227 -6.67 3.88 -18.42
C LEU A 227 -6.93 5.39 -18.56
N GLU A 228 -7.76 5.91 -17.64
CA GLU A 228 -8.19 7.30 -17.52
C GLU A 228 -7.38 8.06 -16.46
N LYS A 229 -6.91 7.37 -15.42
CA LYS A 229 -6.17 7.98 -14.31
C LYS A 229 -4.96 7.14 -13.92
N PHE A 230 -3.77 7.71 -14.10
CA PHE A 230 -2.52 7.14 -13.58
C PHE A 230 -1.92 8.09 -12.55
N VAL A 231 -1.61 7.57 -11.36
CA VAL A 231 -0.95 8.33 -10.30
C VAL A 231 0.14 7.47 -9.69
N MET A 232 1.38 7.97 -9.70
CA MET A 232 2.47 7.37 -8.95
C MET A 232 3.17 8.42 -8.09
N GLY A 233 3.65 8.03 -6.92
CA GLY A 233 4.31 8.95 -6.00
C GLY A 233 4.52 8.35 -4.62
N VAL A 234 4.82 9.22 -3.66
CA VAL A 234 4.81 8.89 -2.22
C VAL A 234 3.61 9.60 -1.61
N GLY A 235 2.55 8.89 -1.20
CA GLY A 235 1.48 9.51 -0.40
C GLY A 235 1.92 9.76 1.04
N GLU A 236 1.22 10.59 1.80
CA GLU A 236 1.68 10.93 3.16
C GLU A 236 1.41 9.79 4.17
N TRP A 237 2.47 9.08 4.58
CA TRP A 237 2.41 8.01 5.59
C TRP A 237 2.49 8.52 7.04
N SER A 238 2.44 9.83 7.28
CA SER A 238 2.47 10.45 8.61
C SER A 238 1.07 10.76 9.16
N CYS A 239 0.93 10.82 10.49
CA CYS A 239 -0.32 11.10 11.18
C CYS A 239 -0.34 12.51 11.81
N PRO A 240 -1.33 13.37 11.49
CA PRO A 240 -1.54 14.66 12.17
C PRO A 240 -2.39 14.58 13.46
N PHE A 241 -2.88 13.37 13.79
CA PHE A 241 -3.73 13.00 14.93
C PHE A 241 -5.21 13.43 14.86
N ARG A 242 -6.11 12.70 15.54
CA ARG A 242 -7.54 13.09 15.69
C ARG A 242 -7.75 14.01 16.87
N THR A 243 -7.62 13.48 18.09
CA THR A 243 -6.84 14.19 19.11
C THR A 243 -5.89 13.15 19.72
N LYS A 244 -4.63 13.22 19.32
CA LYS A 244 -3.59 13.14 20.34
C LYS A 244 -3.81 14.46 21.08
N GLU A 245 -4.69 14.41 22.08
CA GLU A 245 -4.95 15.51 23.02
C GLU A 245 -3.59 15.85 23.63
N SER A 246 -2.94 14.76 24.03
CA SER A 246 -1.53 14.37 24.15
C SER A 246 -0.53 14.57 22.98
N TRP A 247 -0.86 15.07 21.77
CA TRP A 247 0.17 15.79 21.02
C TRP A 247 0.36 17.05 21.86
N ASP A 248 -0.70 17.75 22.31
CA ASP A 248 -0.59 19.01 23.03
C ASP A 248 -0.19 18.93 24.50
N LYS A 249 0.71 19.82 24.93
CA LYS A 249 2.17 19.78 24.70
C LYS A 249 2.77 19.68 23.24
N LYS A 250 2.23 20.31 22.16
CA LYS A 250 2.35 19.86 20.73
C LYS A 250 3.75 19.99 20.15
N MET A 251 4.62 19.04 20.49
CA MET A 251 6.08 19.16 20.32
C MET A 251 6.65 20.38 21.06
N LYS A 252 5.95 20.80 22.13
CA LYS A 252 5.97 22.17 22.68
C LYS A 252 6.65 22.21 24.06
N PRO A 253 7.80 21.51 24.26
CA PRO A 253 9.07 22.21 24.03
C PRO A 253 10.31 21.33 23.65
N VAL A 254 10.15 20.02 23.42
CA VAL A 254 11.24 19.03 23.52
C VAL A 254 11.83 18.58 22.16
N THR A 255 11.56 19.31 21.07
CA THR A 255 12.21 19.07 19.76
C THR A 255 13.69 19.44 19.70
N LEU A 256 14.27 19.96 20.79
CA LEU A 256 15.45 20.81 20.75
C LEU A 256 16.67 20.14 20.09
N GLU A 257 16.89 18.84 20.29
CA GLU A 257 18.03 18.11 19.72
C GLU A 257 17.61 16.77 19.10
N MET A 258 17.01 16.87 17.90
CA MET A 258 17.19 15.93 16.77
C MET A 258 17.02 14.40 16.99
N ARG A 259 15.74 13.93 16.97
CA ARG A 259 15.29 12.57 16.56
C ARG A 259 15.61 11.40 17.55
N GLN A 260 14.93 10.24 17.56
CA GLN A 260 14.61 9.39 16.39
C GLN A 260 13.24 8.69 16.24
N ASP A 261 12.35 8.56 17.24
CA ASP A 261 10.88 8.36 17.03
C ASP A 261 10.12 8.11 18.37
N SER A 262 9.11 8.94 18.72
CA SER A 262 8.18 8.70 19.87
C SER A 262 7.00 9.70 19.91
N PRO A 263 5.84 9.40 20.53
CA PRO A 263 4.96 8.21 20.46
C PRO A 263 3.59 8.55 19.80
N GLU A 264 2.69 7.67 19.38
CA GLU A 264 2.63 6.19 19.34
C GLU A 264 2.62 5.68 17.86
N TRP A 265 3.80 5.73 17.23
CA TRP A 265 4.14 5.76 15.79
C TRP A 265 3.02 5.72 14.71
N TYR A 266 2.34 6.82 14.42
CA TYR A 266 1.88 7.85 15.34
C TYR A 266 0.35 7.84 15.52
N PHE A 267 -0.32 6.97 14.75
CA PHE A 267 -1.46 6.13 15.13
C PHE A 267 -1.60 5.03 14.04
N GLY A 268 -0.52 4.27 13.78
CA GLY A 268 -0.55 3.08 12.90
C GLY A 268 -0.43 3.30 11.38
N HIS A 269 -0.52 4.53 10.86
CA HIS A 269 -0.04 4.88 9.51
C HIS A 269 -0.53 4.01 8.31
N ASN A 270 -1.80 3.63 8.29
CA ASN A 270 -2.72 4.18 7.28
C ASN A 270 -4.17 3.73 7.53
N ARG A 271 -5.09 4.70 7.56
CA ARG A 271 -6.45 4.37 7.10
C ARG A 271 -6.35 4.05 5.62
N HIS A 272 -7.21 3.15 5.15
CA HIS A 272 -7.29 2.89 3.74
C HIS A 272 -7.53 4.20 2.96
N ARG A 273 -6.58 4.53 2.07
CA ARG A 273 -6.54 5.83 1.40
C ARG A 273 -7.69 5.93 0.38
N PHE A 274 -8.27 7.12 0.30
CA PHE A 274 -9.10 7.55 -0.82
C PHE A 274 -8.19 8.30 -1.78
N PHE A 275 -7.85 7.64 -2.89
CA PHE A 275 -6.87 8.16 -3.86
C PHE A 275 -7.46 9.18 -4.85
N ALA A 276 -8.77 9.41 -4.76
CA ALA A 276 -9.53 10.20 -5.72
C ALA A 276 -9.19 11.71 -5.65
N ASP A 277 -8.99 12.24 -4.45
CA ASP A 277 -8.96 13.68 -4.14
C ASP A 277 -7.59 14.10 -3.57
N PRO A 278 -6.68 14.68 -4.37
CA PRO A 278 -5.42 15.21 -3.86
C PRO A 278 -5.68 16.48 -3.05
N GLY A 279 -5.12 16.55 -1.84
CA GLY A 279 -5.18 17.76 -1.02
C GLY A 279 -4.55 18.95 -1.75
N PRO A 280 -4.98 20.20 -1.48
CA PRO A 280 -4.40 21.37 -2.14
C PRO A 280 -2.89 21.41 -1.92
N GLU A 281 -2.10 21.79 -2.95
CA GLU A 281 -0.62 21.72 -2.97
C GLU A 281 0.09 22.40 -1.79
N HIS A 282 -0.64 23.24 -1.06
CA HIS A 282 -0.18 23.95 0.10
C HIS A 282 -0.53 23.26 1.41
N TYR A 283 -1.04 22.03 1.48
CA TYR A 283 -1.44 21.42 2.76
C TYR A 283 -0.30 21.40 3.79
N THR A 284 0.88 20.87 3.45
CA THR A 284 2.05 20.88 4.36
C THR A 284 2.56 22.29 4.67
N ARG A 285 2.48 23.21 3.69
CA ARG A 285 2.94 24.61 3.83
C ARG A 285 1.96 25.48 4.63
N GLY A 286 0.68 25.17 4.51
CA GLY A 286 -0.48 25.79 5.11
C GLY A 286 -0.76 25.25 6.50
N PHE A 287 -0.39 24.01 6.82
CA PHE A 287 -0.32 23.53 8.19
C PHE A 287 0.69 24.35 9.00
N ILE A 288 1.87 24.60 8.43
CA ILE A 288 2.91 25.47 9.02
C ILE A 288 2.45 26.95 9.03
N ALA A 289 1.90 27.49 7.95
CA ALA A 289 1.45 28.88 7.89
C ALA A 289 0.21 29.18 8.77
N ALA A 290 -0.74 28.24 8.89
CA ALA A 290 -1.88 28.33 9.80
C ALA A 290 -1.44 28.21 11.27
N TYR A 291 -0.37 27.46 11.55
CA TYR A 291 0.26 27.42 12.86
C TYR A 291 0.93 28.76 13.21
N HIS A 292 1.62 29.40 12.26
CA HIS A 292 2.21 30.73 12.48
C HIS A 292 1.17 31.86 12.56
N SER A 293 0.10 31.83 11.77
CA SER A 293 -0.97 32.85 11.80
C SER A 293 -1.89 32.75 13.01
N ARG A 294 -1.95 31.61 13.71
CA ARG A 294 -2.71 31.47 14.97
C ARG A 294 -2.24 32.36 16.13
N ARG A 295 -1.16 33.14 15.96
CA ARG A 295 -0.84 34.25 16.88
C ARG A 295 -1.74 35.47 16.70
N ASP A 296 -2.42 35.62 15.56
CA ASP A 296 -3.40 36.68 15.33
C ASP A 296 -4.64 36.16 14.59
N LYS A 297 -5.69 35.91 15.39
CA LYS A 297 -7.11 35.78 15.03
C LYS A 297 -7.52 34.57 14.18
N SER A 298 -8.58 33.93 14.66
CA SER A 298 -9.15 32.68 14.20
C SER A 298 -9.78 32.75 12.80
N GLN A 299 -9.33 31.88 11.90
CA GLN A 299 -10.21 31.19 10.96
C GLN A 299 -10.04 29.68 11.12
N ALA A 300 -11.15 28.95 11.27
CA ALA A 300 -11.16 27.51 11.35
C ALA A 300 -11.19 26.92 9.94
N VAL A 301 -10.14 26.19 9.55
CA VAL A 301 -10.10 25.46 8.28
C VAL A 301 -10.98 24.21 8.41
N PRO A 302 -12.00 23.99 7.55
CA PRO A 302 -12.89 22.83 7.66
C PRO A 302 -12.15 21.52 7.31
N MET A 303 -11.78 20.72 8.31
CA MET A 303 -11.02 19.47 8.10
C MET A 303 -11.87 18.26 7.68
N GLY A 304 -13.19 18.41 7.52
CA GLY A 304 -14.14 17.29 7.38
C GLY A 304 -13.86 16.34 6.21
N ASN A 305 -13.43 16.87 5.07
CA ASN A 305 -13.34 16.10 3.81
C ASN A 305 -11.91 15.61 3.51
N TYR A 306 -10.88 16.31 4.01
CA TYR A 306 -9.47 16.05 3.69
C TYR A 306 -8.84 14.90 4.52
N LEU A 307 -9.56 14.37 5.51
CA LEU A 307 -9.07 13.37 6.48
C LEU A 307 -8.93 11.92 5.94
N LEU A 308 -9.10 11.73 4.63
CA LEU A 308 -9.20 10.40 3.99
C LEU A 308 -8.12 10.12 2.92
N GLY A 309 -7.25 11.09 2.61
CA GLY A 309 -6.08 10.92 1.76
C GLY A 309 -5.73 12.21 1.04
N GLU A 310 -4.45 12.58 0.98
CA GLU A 310 -3.97 13.78 0.25
C GLU A 310 -3.57 13.48 -1.21
N GLY A 311 -4.02 12.35 -1.76
CA GLY A 311 -3.46 11.78 -2.98
C GLY A 311 -1.99 11.35 -2.79
N LEU A 312 -1.26 11.20 -3.89
CA LEU A 312 0.17 10.87 -3.89
C LEU A 312 1.01 12.10 -4.24
N ARG A 313 2.16 12.30 -3.59
CA ARG A 313 3.08 13.39 -3.91
C ARG A 313 3.87 13.07 -5.19
N GLN A 314 3.43 13.62 -6.32
CA GLN A 314 3.93 13.37 -7.66
C GLN A 314 5.20 14.18 -8.04
N LYS A 315 6.13 14.43 -7.10
CA LYS A 315 7.43 15.05 -7.44
C LYS A 315 8.39 13.97 -7.94
N ARG A 316 9.24 14.23 -8.94
CA ARG A 316 10.18 13.22 -9.51
C ARG A 316 10.96 12.43 -8.46
N ARG A 317 11.49 13.07 -7.40
CA ARG A 317 12.18 12.37 -6.27
C ARG A 317 11.34 11.31 -5.51
N ALA A 318 10.02 11.32 -5.72
CA ALA A 318 9.03 10.43 -5.13
C ALA A 318 8.34 9.54 -6.19
N GLN A 319 8.69 9.70 -7.47
CA GLN A 319 8.18 8.91 -8.59
C GLN A 319 9.31 8.09 -9.21
N MET A 320 8.95 6.99 -9.88
CA MET A 320 9.90 6.14 -10.61
C MET A 320 11.15 5.85 -9.76
N GLN A 321 10.91 5.35 -8.55
CA GLN A 321 11.95 4.98 -7.59
C GLN A 321 12.47 3.58 -7.90
N TYR A 322 13.73 3.36 -7.53
CA TYR A 322 14.44 2.10 -7.68
C TYR A 322 14.75 1.51 -6.30
N ALA A 323 14.75 0.19 -6.23
CA ALA A 323 15.05 -0.56 -5.04
C ALA A 323 16.34 -1.38 -5.21
N TRP A 324 17.21 -1.29 -4.21
CA TRP A 324 18.25 -2.28 -3.93
C TRP A 324 17.85 -3.08 -2.70
N TYR A 325 17.98 -4.40 -2.77
CA TYR A 325 17.77 -5.29 -1.64
C TYR A 325 19.10 -5.91 -1.17
N ASN A 326 19.38 -5.88 0.13
CA ASN A 326 20.49 -6.59 0.74
C ASN A 326 20.02 -7.28 2.01
N VAL A 327 19.85 -8.60 1.93
CA VAL A 327 19.19 -9.36 2.99
C VAL A 327 19.97 -9.46 4.31
N ARG A 328 21.25 -9.05 4.31
CA ARG A 328 22.07 -8.93 5.53
C ARG A 328 22.18 -7.50 6.06
N GLY A 329 21.58 -6.52 5.38
CA GLY A 329 21.56 -5.12 5.82
C GLY A 329 20.69 -4.92 7.05
N LEU A 330 21.09 -4.00 7.94
CA LEU A 330 20.29 -3.59 9.11
C LEU A 330 18.92 -3.04 8.69
N ALA A 331 18.89 -2.29 7.58
CA ALA A 331 17.72 -2.13 6.74
C ALA A 331 17.97 -2.95 5.47
N PRO A 332 17.09 -3.90 5.10
CA PRO A 332 17.33 -4.74 3.92
C PRO A 332 16.90 -4.07 2.61
N TRP A 333 16.06 -3.03 2.68
CA TRP A 333 15.59 -2.24 1.54
C TRP A 333 16.26 -0.87 1.49
N TYR A 334 16.83 -0.52 0.34
CA TYR A 334 17.35 0.81 0.03
C TYR A 334 16.59 1.33 -1.19
N ILE A 335 15.92 2.47 -1.02
CA ILE A 335 14.96 3.00 -2.00
C ILE A 335 15.37 4.43 -2.37
N GLY A 336 15.46 4.71 -3.66
CA GLY A 336 15.86 6.04 -4.12
C GLY A 336 15.80 6.22 -5.62
N ASN A 337 16.17 7.44 -6.03
CA ASN A 337 16.43 7.83 -7.42
C ASN A 337 17.39 9.02 -7.48
N GLN A 338 18.27 9.14 -6.49
CA GLN A 338 19.25 10.21 -6.35
C GLN A 338 20.61 9.60 -6.02
N TYR A 339 21.67 10.29 -6.44
CA TYR A 339 23.04 10.01 -6.02
C TYR A 339 23.13 10.06 -4.48
N GLY A 340 23.56 8.96 -3.89
CA GLY A 340 24.20 8.93 -2.58
C GLY A 340 25.52 8.19 -2.74
N ASP A 341 26.53 8.54 -1.95
CA ASP A 341 27.86 7.91 -1.92
C ASP A 341 27.80 6.46 -1.38
N PHE A 342 27.11 5.59 -2.09
CA PHE A 342 27.12 4.16 -1.90
C PHE A 342 28.29 3.62 -2.74
N SER A 343 29.20 2.92 -2.07
CA SER A 343 30.51 2.45 -2.58
C SER A 343 30.48 1.91 -4.01
N GLU A 344 31.53 2.19 -4.79
CA GLU A 344 31.72 1.86 -6.22
C GLU A 344 31.41 0.39 -6.61
N ASP A 345 31.48 -0.56 -5.66
CA ASP A 345 31.08 -1.97 -5.84
C ASP A 345 29.57 -2.20 -5.98
N LEU A 346 28.74 -1.18 -5.72
CA LEU A 346 27.29 -1.23 -5.85
C LEU A 346 26.90 -0.59 -7.20
N GLY A 347 26.33 -1.39 -8.09
CA GLY A 347 25.66 -0.85 -9.27
C GLY A 347 24.61 0.17 -8.84
N TRP A 348 24.45 1.24 -9.61
CA TRP A 348 23.50 2.31 -9.30
C TRP A 348 22.35 2.32 -10.30
N ALA A 349 21.12 2.47 -9.80
CA ALA A 349 19.95 2.75 -10.63
C ALA A 349 19.09 3.87 -10.01
N PRO A 350 18.44 4.70 -10.83
CA PRO A 350 18.53 4.72 -12.29
C PRO A 350 19.90 5.18 -12.75
N GLU A 351 20.47 4.52 -13.76
CA GLU A 351 21.64 5.03 -14.47
C GLU A 351 21.35 6.42 -15.04
N GLU A 352 22.36 7.25 -15.32
CA GLU A 352 22.15 8.63 -15.80
C GLU A 352 21.27 8.67 -17.06
N GLU A 353 21.56 7.80 -18.04
CA GLU A 353 20.76 7.62 -19.27
C GLU A 353 19.33 7.12 -18.99
N THR A 354 19.13 6.32 -17.94
CA THR A 354 17.81 5.78 -17.54
C THR A 354 16.87 6.89 -17.05
N ILE A 355 17.39 7.97 -16.45
CA ILE A 355 16.56 9.06 -15.89
C ILE A 355 15.77 9.76 -17.00
N GLU A 356 16.42 10.11 -18.11
CA GLU A 356 15.78 10.80 -19.24
C GLU A 356 14.75 9.90 -19.93
N LEU A 357 15.06 8.61 -20.09
CA LEU A 357 14.15 7.62 -20.66
C LEU A 357 12.89 7.43 -19.79
N ASP A 358 13.06 7.33 -18.47
CA ASP A 358 11.98 7.22 -17.49
C ASP A 358 11.06 8.45 -17.55
N ASP A 359 11.63 9.66 -17.56
CA ASP A 359 10.88 10.92 -17.60
C ASP A 359 10.13 11.10 -18.93
N ALA A 360 10.77 10.77 -20.06
CA ALA A 360 10.13 10.76 -21.37
C ALA A 360 8.97 9.76 -21.44
N ALA A 361 9.16 8.53 -20.95
CA ALA A 361 8.13 7.50 -20.94
C ALA A 361 6.93 7.88 -20.05
N TYR A 362 7.18 8.47 -18.87
CA TYR A 362 6.14 8.99 -17.99
C TYR A 362 5.36 10.13 -18.64
N ALA A 363 6.06 11.13 -19.19
CA ALA A 363 5.41 12.26 -19.88
C ALA A 363 4.53 11.79 -21.05
N LEU A 364 5.03 10.84 -21.85
CA LEU A 364 4.31 10.24 -22.97
C LEU A 364 3.08 9.42 -22.52
N LEU A 365 3.16 8.68 -21.41
CA LEU A 365 2.01 7.98 -20.83
C LEU A 365 0.93 8.98 -20.38
N MET A 366 1.31 9.98 -19.59
CA MET A 366 0.38 10.99 -19.06
C MET A 366 -0.29 11.79 -20.18
N GLU A 367 0.45 12.16 -21.23
CA GLU A 367 -0.14 12.86 -22.38
C GLU A 367 -1.06 11.96 -23.20
N THR A 368 -0.73 10.67 -23.37
CA THR A 368 -1.62 9.71 -24.04
C THR A 368 -2.94 9.56 -23.29
N ILE A 369 -2.93 9.57 -21.95
CA ILE A 369 -4.14 9.54 -21.12
C ILE A 369 -4.97 10.83 -21.33
N ARG A 370 -4.34 12.01 -21.25
CA ARG A 370 -5.03 13.30 -21.47
C ARG A 370 -5.67 13.41 -22.85
N GLN A 371 -5.06 12.84 -23.88
CA GLN A 371 -5.61 12.86 -25.25
C GLN A 371 -6.88 12.02 -25.35
N ARG A 372 -6.92 10.83 -24.73
CA ARG A 372 -8.12 9.97 -24.69
C ARG A 372 -9.29 10.61 -23.94
N LEU A 373 -9.01 11.41 -22.90
CA LEU A 373 -10.04 12.13 -22.14
C LEU A 373 -10.59 13.37 -22.87
N ARG A 374 -10.03 13.74 -24.03
CA ARG A 374 -10.48 14.87 -24.87
C ARG A 374 -11.20 14.43 -26.14
N SER A 375 -11.11 13.15 -26.51
CA SER A 375 -11.72 12.53 -27.69
C SER A 375 -13.04 11.85 -27.34
#